data_AF-A0A1D6FSX6-F1
#
_entry.id   AF-A0A1D6FSX6-F1
#
_cell.length_a   1.000
_cell.length_b   1.000
_cell.length_c   1.000
_cell.angle_alpha   90.00
_cell.angle_beta   90.00
_cell.angle_gamma   90.00
#
_symmetry.space_group_name_H-M   'P 1'
#
loop_
_entity.id
_entity.type
_entity.pdbx_description
1 polymer ?
#
loop_
_entity_poly.entity_id
_entity_poly.type
_entity_poly.pdbx_seq_one_letter_code
_entity_poly.pdbx_strand_id
1 'polypeptide(L)'
;MSKESSFHQTPPHLRASSRDAHVFPQAVSQWQALPRSWHCSNKRNGNDRAMDDSSANGNYKSSSHDWQMSKLEDGYSISRCVQILNGMVELSQVEKSVAPDVFLLPGNREIFVSLGGDVRAMWLKRKIQHLA
;
A
#
# COMPACT_ATOMS: atom_id res chain seq x y z
N MET A 1 -42.93 -32.80 -51.22
CA MET A 1 -42.58 -31.58 -50.46
C MET A 1 -41.56 -30.83 -51.31
N SER A 2 -42.03 -29.82 -52.06
CA SER A 2 -41.64 -28.39 -51.91
C SER A 2 -40.27 -28.10 -52.54
N LYS A 3 -40.20 -27.70 -53.82
CA LYS A 3 -40.34 -26.34 -54.39
C LYS A 3 -39.07 -25.47 -54.26
N GLU A 4 -38.42 -25.30 -55.42
CA GLU A 4 -37.77 -24.10 -56.01
C GLU A 4 -37.51 -22.86 -55.13
N SER A 5 -36.35 -22.20 -55.32
CA SER A 5 -36.28 -20.96 -56.12
C SER A 5 -35.02 -20.15 -55.81
N SER A 6 -34.37 -19.71 -56.90
CA SER A 6 -33.32 -18.69 -57.00
C SER A 6 -33.76 -17.36 -56.39
N PHE A 7 -32.82 -16.49 -55.98
CA PHE A 7 -32.75 -15.07 -56.38
C PHE A 7 -31.49 -14.38 -55.82
N HIS A 8 -30.78 -13.68 -56.72
CA HIS A 8 -29.73 -12.68 -56.44
C HIS A 8 -30.32 -11.41 -55.80
N GLN A 9 -29.52 -10.64 -55.02
CA GLN A 9 -29.32 -9.18 -55.17
C GLN A 9 -28.58 -8.54 -53.97
N THR A 10 -27.68 -7.59 -54.27
CA THR A 10 -27.15 -6.52 -53.41
C THR A 10 -27.37 -5.17 -54.13
N PRO A 11 -27.16 -3.99 -53.49
CA PRO A 11 -27.89 -3.30 -52.41
C PRO A 11 -28.56 -1.98 -52.92
N PRO A 12 -29.15 -1.12 -52.06
CA PRO A 12 -28.50 0.19 -51.92
C PRO A 12 -28.55 0.85 -50.52
N HIS A 13 -27.58 1.75 -50.39
CA HIS A 13 -27.27 2.73 -49.36
C HIS A 13 -28.45 3.63 -48.94
N LEU A 14 -28.71 3.75 -47.63
CA LEU A 14 -29.31 4.93 -47.03
C LEU A 14 -28.51 5.39 -45.82
N ARG A 15 -28.26 6.69 -45.83
CA ARG A 15 -27.32 7.46 -45.03
C ARG A 15 -28.04 8.03 -43.79
N ALA A 16 -27.33 8.00 -42.66
CA ALA A 16 -27.39 8.88 -41.49
C ALA A 16 -28.72 9.04 -40.71
N SER A 17 -28.65 8.89 -39.38
CA SER A 17 -28.85 10.02 -38.44
C SER A 17 -28.57 9.61 -36.99
N SER A 18 -28.14 10.61 -36.21
CA SER A 18 -28.25 10.73 -34.75
C SER A 18 -27.14 10.17 -33.85
N ARG A 19 -26.11 11.01 -33.68
CA ARG A 19 -25.60 11.60 -32.41
C ARG A 19 -25.69 10.76 -31.13
N ASP A 20 -24.52 10.63 -30.50
CA ASP A 20 -24.26 10.67 -29.05
C ASP A 20 -25.20 9.95 -28.09
N ALA A 21 -24.70 8.87 -27.49
CA ALA A 21 -24.96 8.56 -26.09
C ALA A 21 -23.79 7.75 -25.50
N HIS A 22 -22.86 8.46 -24.88
CA HIS A 22 -21.91 7.90 -23.93
C HIS A 22 -22.67 7.48 -22.67
N VAL A 23 -22.77 6.18 -22.36
CA VAL A 23 -23.04 5.72 -20.99
C VAL A 23 -22.26 4.43 -20.75
N PHE A 24 -21.04 4.58 -20.25
CA PHE A 24 -20.29 3.50 -19.62
C PHE A 24 -20.82 3.34 -18.18
N PRO A 25 -21.09 2.12 -17.70
CA PRO A 25 -21.56 1.95 -16.33
C PRO A 25 -20.46 2.27 -15.31
N GLN A 26 -20.75 3.25 -14.45
CA GLN A 26 -20.03 3.50 -13.20
C GLN A 26 -20.21 2.30 -12.27
N ALA A 27 -19.10 1.65 -11.88
CA ALA A 27 -18.92 1.04 -10.56
C ALA A 27 -17.52 0.43 -10.42
N VAL A 28 -16.53 1.21 -9.98
CA VAL A 28 -15.46 0.67 -9.15
C VAL A 28 -15.04 1.72 -8.12
N SER A 29 -15.19 1.33 -6.86
CA SER A 29 -14.58 1.81 -5.61
C SER A 29 -13.80 3.13 -5.66
N GLN A 30 -14.45 4.14 -5.09
CA GLN A 30 -13.85 5.28 -4.42
C GLN A 30 -12.77 4.82 -3.43
N TRP A 31 -11.50 4.81 -3.86
CA TRP A 31 -10.37 4.85 -2.94
C TRP A 31 -10.28 6.26 -2.37
N GLN A 32 -11.05 6.49 -1.31
CA GLN A 32 -10.93 7.68 -0.49
C GLN A 32 -9.54 7.76 0.15
N ALA A 33 -8.96 8.95 0.01
CA ALA A 33 -7.93 9.56 0.84
C ALA A 33 -6.54 8.91 0.83
N LEU A 34 -5.68 9.43 -0.06
CA LEU A 34 -4.24 9.47 0.21
C LEU A 34 -3.99 10.22 1.53
N PRO A 35 -3.10 9.73 2.40
CA PRO A 35 -2.66 10.47 3.57
C PRO A 35 -1.93 11.75 3.19
N ARG A 36 -2.18 12.77 4.02
CA ARG A 36 -1.58 14.11 4.05
C ARG A 36 -0.15 14.15 3.53
N SER A 37 0.10 15.11 2.64
CA SER A 37 1.42 15.52 2.22
C SER A 37 2.35 15.74 3.41
N TRP A 38 3.48 15.04 3.42
CA TRP A 38 4.62 15.38 4.27
C TRP A 38 5.26 16.65 3.71
N HIS A 39 4.83 17.82 4.19
CA HIS A 39 5.56 19.07 3.97
C HIS A 39 6.71 19.15 4.97
N CYS A 40 7.87 18.64 4.60
CA CYS A 40 9.13 18.99 5.26
C CYS A 40 9.59 20.35 4.75
N SER A 41 9.05 21.44 5.31
CA SER A 41 9.62 22.78 5.10
C SER A 41 10.89 22.91 5.92
N ASN A 42 12.03 22.53 5.34
CA ASN A 42 13.34 22.78 5.94
C ASN A 42 13.69 24.27 5.79
N LYS A 43 13.12 25.11 6.65
CA LYS A 43 13.49 26.52 6.76
C LYS A 43 14.86 26.58 7.43
N ARG A 44 15.92 26.71 6.62
CA ARG A 44 17.26 27.05 7.11
C ARG A 44 17.17 28.44 7.75
N ASN A 45 16.89 28.49 9.05
CA ASN A 45 16.90 29.72 9.81
C ASN A 45 18.34 30.00 10.24
N GLY A 46 18.81 31.21 9.91
CA GLY A 46 20.19 31.65 10.04
C GLY A 46 20.75 31.56 11.45
N ASN A 47 22.06 31.35 11.51
CA ASN A 47 22.85 31.58 12.69
C ASN A 47 22.90 33.08 12.96
N ASP A 48 22.11 33.58 13.90
CA ASP A 48 22.36 34.86 14.56
C ASP A 48 22.66 34.58 16.03
N ARG A 49 23.87 34.95 16.45
CA ARG A 49 24.30 34.85 17.84
C ARG A 49 23.87 36.14 18.54
N ALA A 50 22.90 36.03 19.43
CA ALA A 50 22.68 37.02 20.48
C ALA A 50 22.45 36.29 21.80
N MET A 51 23.36 36.48 22.75
CA MET A 51 23.17 36.11 24.16
C MET A 51 22.24 37.15 24.79
N ASP A 52 21.17 36.69 25.41
CA ASP A 52 20.27 37.48 26.24
C ASP A 52 19.87 36.62 27.45
N ASP A 53 20.04 37.22 28.61
CA ASP A 53 19.89 36.69 29.96
C ASP A 53 18.44 36.83 30.39
N SER A 54 17.77 35.72 30.72
CA SER A 54 16.83 35.65 31.86
C SER A 54 16.11 34.30 31.95
N SER A 55 16.20 33.73 33.15
CA SER A 55 15.53 32.53 33.65
C SER A 55 13.99 32.61 33.52
N ALA A 56 13.37 31.61 32.88
CA ALA A 56 12.09 31.03 33.33
C ALA A 56 11.65 29.85 32.44
N ASN A 57 11.30 28.76 33.12
CA ASN A 57 10.37 27.73 32.68
C ASN A 57 10.90 26.70 31.65
N GLY A 58 11.76 25.81 32.15
CA GLY A 58 12.00 24.52 31.53
C GLY A 58 10.69 23.71 31.47
N ASN A 59 10.08 23.66 30.29
CA ASN A 59 9.03 22.70 29.98
C ASN A 59 9.19 22.25 28.52
N TYR A 60 10.21 21.43 28.30
CA TYR A 60 10.42 20.66 27.07
C TYR A 60 9.33 19.60 26.95
N LYS A 61 8.09 20.00 26.65
CA LYS A 61 7.01 19.07 26.28
C LYS A 61 7.18 18.60 24.84
N SER A 62 8.27 17.87 24.58
CA SER A 62 8.43 17.05 23.37
C SER A 62 9.05 15.70 23.70
N SER A 63 8.76 15.15 24.88
CA SER A 63 9.12 13.76 25.20
C SER A 63 7.98 12.81 24.85
N SER A 64 6.72 13.30 24.73
CA SER A 64 5.58 12.39 24.77
C SER A 64 5.31 11.59 23.49
N HIS A 65 5.77 12.09 22.34
CA HIS A 65 5.50 11.46 21.06
C HIS A 65 6.61 10.45 20.70
N ASP A 66 7.86 10.78 21.00
CA ASP A 66 9.01 9.89 20.81
C ASP A 66 8.86 8.56 21.57
N TRP A 67 8.44 8.58 22.84
CA TRP A 67 8.27 7.31 23.59
C TRP A 67 7.15 6.41 23.04
N GLN A 68 6.11 6.99 22.41
CA GLN A 68 5.05 6.22 21.78
C GLN A 68 5.51 5.58 20.47
N MET A 69 6.28 6.32 19.67
CA MET A 69 6.83 5.83 18.41
C MET A 69 7.89 4.75 18.67
N SER A 70 8.79 4.93 19.64
CA SER A 70 9.80 3.90 20.00
C SER A 70 9.15 2.59 20.46
N LYS A 71 8.06 2.65 21.23
CA LYS A 71 7.37 1.45 21.73
C LYS A 71 6.61 0.69 20.64
N LEU A 72 6.12 1.39 19.61
CA LEU A 72 5.51 0.78 18.42
C LEU A 72 6.56 0.19 17.48
N GLU A 73 7.73 0.82 17.38
CA GLU A 73 8.84 0.33 16.56
C GLU A 73 9.36 -1.03 17.05
N ASP A 74 9.42 -1.24 18.37
CA ASP A 74 9.74 -2.53 18.97
C ASP A 74 8.72 -3.63 18.59
N GLY A 75 7.44 -3.28 18.55
CA GLY A 75 6.34 -4.19 18.22
C GLY A 75 6.40 -4.72 16.78
N TYR A 76 6.96 -3.93 15.87
CA TYR A 76 7.14 -4.29 14.45
C TYR A 76 8.61 -4.46 14.08
N SER A 77 9.47 -4.83 15.03
CA SER A 77 10.88 -5.09 14.77
C SER A 77 11.10 -6.31 13.85
N ILE A 78 12.23 -6.32 13.12
CA ILE A 78 12.63 -7.48 12.31
C ILE A 78 12.74 -8.72 13.19
N SER A 79 13.34 -8.60 14.38
CA SER A 79 13.46 -9.69 15.35
C SER A 79 12.09 -10.30 15.70
N ARG A 80 11.08 -9.46 15.93
CA ARG A 80 9.70 -9.93 16.16
C ARG A 80 9.13 -10.67 14.96
N CYS A 81 9.36 -10.15 13.76
CA CYS A 81 8.90 -10.79 12.52
C CYS A 81 9.53 -12.18 12.34
N VAL A 82 10.84 -12.30 12.58
CA VAL A 82 11.58 -13.58 12.47
C VAL A 82 11.12 -14.59 13.52
N GLN A 83 10.85 -14.17 14.76
CA GLN A 83 10.29 -15.06 15.80
C GLN A 83 8.96 -15.67 15.36
N ILE A 84 8.05 -14.84 14.83
CA ILE A 84 6.76 -15.30 14.31
C ILE A 84 6.97 -16.22 13.11
N LEU A 85 7.82 -15.84 12.16
CA LEU A 85 8.15 -16.62 10.96
C LEU A 85 8.63 -18.03 11.29
N ASN A 86 9.51 -18.17 12.28
CA ASN A 86 10.05 -19.47 12.67
C ASN A 86 8.97 -20.42 13.17
N GLY A 87 7.94 -19.91 13.85
CA GLY A 87 6.80 -20.68 14.35
C GLY A 87 5.74 -21.03 13.30
N MET A 88 5.83 -20.50 12.08
CA MET A 88 4.88 -20.81 11.00
C MET A 88 5.18 -22.19 10.40
N VAL A 89 4.20 -23.08 10.38
CA VAL A 89 4.35 -24.46 9.86
C VAL A 89 3.98 -24.56 8.37
N GLU A 90 3.29 -23.56 7.85
CA GLU A 90 2.77 -23.48 6.48
C GLU A 90 3.82 -23.05 5.45
N LEU A 91 5.01 -22.63 5.93
CA LEU A 91 6.14 -22.18 5.12
C LEU A 91 7.27 -23.22 5.15
N SER A 92 7.75 -23.55 3.96
CA SER A 92 8.95 -24.36 3.76
C SER A 92 10.21 -23.65 4.24
N GLN A 93 11.29 -24.41 4.44
CA GLN A 93 12.57 -23.84 4.85
C GLN A 93 13.12 -22.82 3.83
N VAL A 94 12.89 -23.06 2.54
CA VAL A 94 13.30 -22.15 1.46
C VAL A 94 12.51 -20.84 1.52
N GLU A 95 11.20 -20.90 1.74
CA GLU A 95 10.38 -19.69 1.92
C GLU A 95 10.81 -18.91 3.18
N LYS A 96 11.11 -19.62 4.27
CA LYS A 96 11.61 -18.99 5.51
C LYS A 96 12.98 -18.33 5.33
N SER A 97 13.86 -18.83 4.46
CA SER A 97 15.18 -18.21 4.26
C SER A 97 15.12 -16.89 3.51
N VAL A 98 14.13 -16.69 2.63
CA VAL A 98 13.98 -15.48 1.82
C VAL A 98 12.96 -14.48 2.38
N ALA A 99 12.05 -14.92 3.25
CA ALA A 99 11.10 -14.05 3.93
C ALA A 99 11.71 -12.84 4.67
N PRO A 100 12.92 -12.91 5.29
CA PRO A 100 13.53 -11.75 5.94
C PRO A 100 13.71 -10.53 5.04
N ASP A 101 13.91 -10.72 3.74
CA ASP A 101 14.07 -9.62 2.79
C ASP A 101 12.79 -8.78 2.68
N VAL A 102 11.62 -9.41 2.85
CA VAL A 102 10.32 -8.72 2.90
C VAL A 102 10.25 -7.76 4.09
N PHE A 103 10.91 -8.08 5.21
CA PHE A 103 10.84 -7.31 6.46
C PHE A 103 11.78 -6.09 6.48
N LEU A 104 12.64 -5.93 5.49
CA LEU A 104 13.47 -4.71 5.37
C LEU A 104 12.59 -3.45 5.24
N LEU A 105 11.42 -3.58 4.61
CA LEU A 105 10.46 -2.49 4.49
C LEU A 105 9.61 -2.36 5.78
N PRO A 106 9.60 -1.18 6.44
CA PRO A 106 8.83 -0.97 7.67
C PRO A 106 7.34 -1.31 7.55
N GLY A 107 6.69 -0.87 6.47
CA GLY A 107 5.27 -1.15 6.24
C GLY A 107 4.97 -2.65 6.08
N ASN A 108 5.91 -3.44 5.56
CA ASN A 108 5.73 -4.88 5.46
C ASN A 108 5.76 -5.56 6.83
N ARG A 109 6.54 -5.05 7.78
CA ARG A 109 6.59 -5.59 9.15
C ARG A 109 5.28 -5.37 9.87
N GLU A 110 4.75 -4.15 9.78
CA GLU A 110 3.46 -3.79 10.37
C GLU A 110 2.32 -4.66 9.80
N ILE A 111 2.27 -4.82 8.47
CA ILE A 111 1.29 -5.71 7.82
C ILE A 111 1.46 -7.14 8.34
N PHE A 112 2.68 -7.70 8.29
CA PHE A 112 2.94 -9.08 8.68
C PHE A 112 2.52 -9.40 10.12
N VAL A 113 2.85 -8.51 11.07
CA VAL A 113 2.50 -8.68 12.50
C VAL A 113 0.99 -8.55 12.71
N SER A 114 0.32 -7.68 11.96
CA SER A 114 -1.13 -7.44 12.08
C SER A 114 -2.01 -8.53 11.46
N LEU A 115 -1.46 -9.36 10.55
CA LEU A 115 -2.20 -10.48 9.94
C LEU A 115 -2.29 -11.69 10.88
N GLY A 116 -3.37 -12.46 10.78
CA GLY A 116 -3.51 -13.78 11.41
C GLY A 116 -2.64 -14.86 10.74
N GLY A 117 -2.38 -15.98 11.43
CA GLY A 117 -1.43 -17.03 11.00
C GLY A 117 -1.58 -17.49 9.54
N ASP A 118 -2.76 -17.99 9.18
CA ASP A 118 -3.03 -18.53 7.83
C ASP A 118 -2.87 -17.46 6.73
N VAL A 119 -3.42 -16.27 6.98
CA VAL A 119 -3.38 -15.15 6.04
C VAL A 119 -1.95 -14.63 5.88
N ARG A 120 -1.18 -14.62 6.98
CA ARG A 120 0.22 -14.21 7.02
C ARG A 120 1.09 -15.10 6.14
N ALA A 121 0.89 -16.42 6.18
CA ALA A 121 1.61 -17.36 5.31
C ALA A 121 1.29 -17.10 3.83
N MET A 122 0.01 -17.00 3.47
CA MET A 122 -0.40 -16.71 2.09
C MET A 122 0.10 -15.35 1.59
N TRP A 123 0.18 -14.35 2.46
CA TRP A 123 0.72 -13.05 2.12
C TRP A 123 2.23 -13.10 1.87
N LEU A 124 2.99 -13.79 2.73
CA LEU A 124 4.43 -13.96 2.53
C LEU A 124 4.75 -14.67 1.22
N LYS A 125 4.06 -15.77 0.91
CA LYS A 125 4.26 -16.51 -0.36
C LYS A 125 4.11 -15.59 -1.57
N ARG A 126 3.05 -14.76 -1.58
CA ARG A 126 2.84 -13.75 -2.62
C ARG A 126 3.95 -12.71 -2.65
N LYS A 127 4.41 -12.21 -1.51
CA LYS A 127 5.50 -11.21 -1.46
C LYS A 127 6.81 -11.78 -1.99
N ILE A 128 7.17 -12.98 -1.57
CA ILE A 128 8.40 -13.69 -1.98
C ILE A 128 8.42 -13.92 -3.49
N GLN A 129 7.28 -14.31 -4.09
CA GLN A 129 7.19 -14.48 -5.54
C GLN A 129 7.47 -13.21 -6.34
N HIS A 130 7.29 -12.02 -5.76
CA HIS A 130 7.60 -10.74 -6.40
C HIS A 130 9.03 -10.24 -6.11
N LEU A 131 9.80 -10.95 -5.29
CA LEU A 131 11.22 -10.66 -5.05
C LEU A 131 12.15 -11.36 -6.06
N ALA A 132 11.63 -12.36 -6.78
CA ALA A 132 12.35 -13.20 -7.73
C ALA A 132 12.27 -12.68 -9.17
#